data_AF-A0A067KDX2-F1
#
_entry.id   AF-A0A067KDX2-F1
#
_cell.length_a   1.000
_cell.length_b   1.000
_cell.length_c   1.000
_cell.angle_alpha   90.00
_cell.angle_beta   90.00
_cell.angle_gamma   90.00
#
_symmetry.space_group_name_H-M   'P 1'
#
loop_
_entity.id
_entity.type
_entity.pdbx_description
1 polymer ?
#
loop_
_entity_poly.entity_id
_entity_poly.type
_entity_poly.pdbx_seq_one_letter_code
_entity_poly.pdbx_strand_id
1 'polypeptide(L)'
;MRIVEKFGDSYRVVGAPGESSDQEAPQHTGGADTEEDMPPPTSHFDFGAGTSGAGPSFQGTSTVSNDEELARMLSRMDVFDTWLTGMESMISDRFQSLEITQGSIDSRLDTMQSQLQTILHLLQPPPPPPPEA
;
A
#
# COMPACT_ATOMS: atom_id res chain seq x y z
N MET A 1 -17.34 12.58 2.68
CA MET A 1 -17.52 12.38 1.23
C MET A 1 -16.41 13.15 0.51
N ARG A 2 -15.45 12.47 -0.14
CA ARG A 2 -14.39 13.14 -0.91
C ARG A 2 -14.72 13.00 -2.40
N ILE A 3 -14.67 14.10 -3.12
CA ILE A 3 -15.02 14.13 -4.53
C ILE A 3 -13.73 13.93 -5.32
N VAL A 4 -13.68 12.87 -6.13
CA VAL A 4 -12.54 12.56 -6.99
C VAL A 4 -12.94 12.91 -8.42
N GLU A 5 -12.15 13.76 -9.07
CA GLU A 5 -12.37 14.15 -10.47
C GLU A 5 -11.31 13.51 -11.38
N LYS A 6 -11.75 13.08 -12.57
CA LYS A 6 -10.89 12.57 -13.64
C LYS A 6 -10.38 13.73 -14.50
N PHE A 7 -9.07 13.80 -14.71
CA PHE A 7 -8.45 14.77 -15.61
C PHE A 7 -7.44 14.08 -16.53
N GLY A 8 -7.80 13.90 -17.81
CA GLY A 8 -7.01 13.07 -18.73
C GLY A 8 -7.00 11.61 -18.28
N ASP A 9 -5.83 10.98 -18.20
CA ASP A 9 -5.65 9.60 -17.73
C ASP A 9 -5.35 9.49 -16.22
N SER A 10 -5.45 10.59 -15.47
CA SER A 10 -5.17 10.61 -14.03
C SER A 10 -6.35 11.14 -13.23
N TYR A 11 -6.48 10.67 -11.98
CA TYR A 11 -7.49 11.09 -11.04
C TYR A 11 -6.84 11.93 -9.94
N ARG A 12 -7.47 13.05 -9.57
CA ARG A 12 -7.04 13.86 -8.42
C ARG A 12 -8.22 14.08 -7.48
N VAL A 13 -7.93 14.00 -6.19
CA VAL A 13 -8.89 14.30 -5.11
C VAL A 13 -8.95 15.81 -4.97
N VAL A 14 -10.14 16.40 -5.15
CA VAL A 14 -10.31 17.85 -5.08
C VAL A 14 -10.98 18.24 -3.76
N GLY A 15 -10.19 18.89 -2.90
CA GLY A 15 -10.62 19.57 -1.65
C GLY A 15 -10.35 18.77 -0.36
N ALA A 16 -9.84 19.31 0.75
CA ALA A 16 -9.36 20.65 1.14
C ALA A 16 -8.50 20.49 2.45
N PRO A 17 -8.13 21.54 3.24
CA PRO A 17 -6.75 21.91 3.56
C PRO A 17 -6.26 21.63 5.00
N GLY A 18 -4.94 21.47 5.16
CA GLY A 18 -4.15 22.00 6.30
C GLY A 18 -4.00 21.16 7.57
N GLU A 19 -2.82 21.34 8.21
CA GLU A 19 -2.43 21.02 9.60
C GLU A 19 -1.84 19.61 9.85
N SER A 20 -0.80 19.37 10.66
CA SER A 20 0.56 19.91 10.89
C SER A 20 1.12 19.21 12.15
N SER A 21 2.42 18.89 12.16
CA SER A 21 3.33 18.62 13.30
C SER A 21 3.19 17.39 14.21
N ASP A 22 4.24 16.55 14.10
CA ASP A 22 5.27 16.20 15.09
C ASP A 22 5.02 15.31 16.34
N GLN A 23 6.05 14.46 16.56
CA GLN A 23 6.60 13.99 17.85
C GLN A 23 5.98 12.70 18.45
N GLU A 24 6.67 11.68 19.00
CA GLU A 24 8.03 11.46 19.51
C GLU A 24 8.26 9.92 19.59
N ALA A 25 9.50 9.44 19.43
CA ALA A 25 9.87 8.06 19.79
C ALA A 25 10.01 7.92 21.32
N PRO A 26 9.86 6.71 21.89
CA PRO A 26 11.08 6.08 22.40
C PRO A 26 11.18 4.58 22.17
N GLN A 27 12.44 4.17 22.27
CA GLN A 27 13.02 2.84 22.15
C GLN A 27 12.54 1.89 23.26
N HIS A 28 12.54 0.56 22.99
CA HIS A 28 13.40 -0.45 23.63
C HIS A 28 12.73 -1.85 23.80
N THR A 29 13.43 -2.85 23.23
CA THR A 29 13.67 -4.22 23.72
C THR A 29 12.51 -5.17 24.03
N GLY A 30 12.53 -6.31 23.34
CA GLY A 30 12.68 -7.59 24.04
C GLY A 30 11.74 -8.71 23.61
N GLY A 31 12.24 -9.60 22.75
CA GLY A 31 12.16 -11.06 22.92
C GLY A 31 10.84 -11.78 22.64
N ALA A 32 10.89 -12.73 21.68
CA ALA A 32 10.01 -13.90 21.48
C ALA A 32 8.52 -13.56 21.20
N ASP A 33 7.92 -13.94 20.08
CA ASP A 33 7.82 -15.27 19.49
C ASP A 33 7.32 -15.08 18.04
N THR A 34 7.99 -15.64 17.03
CA THR A 34 7.53 -15.57 15.64
C THR A 34 6.64 -16.77 15.35
N GLU A 35 5.40 -16.75 15.86
CA GLU A 35 4.33 -17.58 15.32
C GLU A 35 3.80 -16.86 14.08
N GLU A 36 4.30 -17.26 12.91
CA GLU A 36 3.75 -16.86 11.62
C GLU A 36 2.32 -17.42 11.51
N ASP A 37 1.36 -16.62 11.99
CA ASP A 37 -0.07 -16.86 11.83
C ASP A 37 -0.43 -16.70 10.35
N MET A 38 -0.25 -17.79 9.61
CA MET A 38 -0.78 -17.93 8.26
C MET A 38 -2.31 -17.76 8.33
N PRO A 39 -2.90 -16.80 7.61
CA PRO A 39 -4.35 -16.64 7.64
C PRO A 39 -5.02 -17.94 7.16
N PRO A 40 -6.14 -18.35 7.77
CA PRO A 40 -6.75 -19.63 7.47
C PRO A 40 -7.10 -19.71 5.98
N PRO A 41 -7.03 -20.92 5.37
CA PRO A 41 -7.27 -21.09 3.95
C PRO A 41 -8.67 -20.56 3.65
N THR A 42 -8.71 -19.60 2.71
CA THR A 42 -9.88 -18.87 2.24
C THR A 42 -11.14 -19.73 2.31
N SER A 43 -12.08 -19.34 3.19
CA SER A 43 -13.42 -19.90 3.19
C SER A 43 -14.03 -19.68 1.80
N HIS A 44 -14.14 -20.77 1.08
CA HIS A 44 -14.73 -20.91 -0.25
C HIS A 44 -16.04 -20.10 -0.33
N PHE A 45 -16.02 -18.99 -1.06
CA PHE A 45 -17.18 -18.15 -1.32
C PHE A 45 -17.92 -18.76 -2.52
N ASP A 46 -18.79 -19.73 -2.25
CA ASP A 46 -19.62 -20.37 -3.27
C ASP A 46 -20.70 -19.41 -3.75
N PHE A 47 -20.49 -18.84 -4.94
CA PHE A 47 -21.50 -18.11 -5.68
C PHE A 47 -22.50 -19.12 -6.26
N GLY A 48 -23.74 -19.08 -5.75
CA GLY A 48 -24.74 -20.12 -5.92
C GLY A 48 -25.07 -20.53 -7.35
N ALA A 49 -25.07 -21.86 -7.56
CA ALA A 49 -25.84 -22.54 -8.60
C ALA A 49 -26.93 -23.37 -7.90
N GLY A 50 -28.19 -23.09 -8.22
CA GLY A 50 -29.35 -23.58 -7.49
C GLY A 50 -29.49 -25.11 -7.47
N THR A 51 -29.75 -25.65 -6.28
CA THR A 51 -30.59 -26.84 -6.11
C THR A 51 -31.57 -26.58 -4.97
N SER A 52 -32.84 -26.76 -5.29
CA SER A 52 -33.97 -26.65 -4.37
C SER A 52 -33.92 -27.82 -3.39
N GLY A 53 -33.80 -27.54 -2.08
CA GLY A 53 -33.89 -28.57 -1.05
C GLY A 53 -33.76 -28.01 0.35
N ALA A 54 -34.91 -27.74 0.98
CA ALA A 54 -35.08 -27.37 2.39
C ALA A 54 -34.35 -26.08 2.83
N GLY A 55 -35.03 -24.94 2.63
CA GLY A 55 -34.72 -23.73 3.38
C GLY A 55 -34.88 -23.96 4.89
N PRO A 56 -34.18 -23.20 5.75
CA PRO A 56 -34.26 -23.36 7.19
C PRO A 56 -35.73 -23.27 7.60
N SER A 57 -36.20 -24.24 8.40
CA SER A 57 -37.53 -24.15 8.99
C SER A 57 -37.59 -22.84 9.79
N PHE A 58 -38.51 -21.95 9.43
CA PHE A 58 -38.86 -20.81 10.27
C PHE A 58 -39.60 -21.37 11.49
N GLN A 59 -38.83 -21.88 12.45
CA GLN A 59 -39.33 -22.42 13.70
C GLN A 59 -38.83 -21.51 14.81
N GLY A 60 -39.61 -20.46 15.02
CA GLY A 60 -39.32 -19.39 15.98
C GLY A 60 -39.28 -18.06 15.25
N THR A 61 -40.24 -17.19 15.53
CA THR A 61 -40.07 -15.76 15.28
C THR A 61 -38.91 -15.30 16.15
N SER A 62 -37.68 -15.37 15.64
CA SER A 62 -36.53 -14.79 16.34
C SER A 62 -36.74 -13.29 16.32
N THR A 63 -37.28 -12.76 17.41
CA THR A 63 -37.43 -11.33 17.63
C THR A 63 -36.05 -10.78 17.97
N VAL A 64 -35.12 -10.87 17.01
CA VAL A 64 -33.85 -10.17 17.08
C VAL A 64 -34.22 -8.69 17.24
N SER A 65 -33.80 -8.10 18.34
CA SER A 65 -34.01 -6.67 18.55
C SER A 65 -33.27 -5.90 17.47
N ASN A 66 -33.82 -4.77 17.05
CA ASN A 66 -33.13 -3.86 16.12
C ASN A 66 -31.71 -3.52 16.62
N ASP A 67 -31.51 -3.45 17.94
CA ASP A 67 -30.19 -3.19 18.53
C ASP A 67 -29.18 -4.32 18.27
N GLU A 68 -29.63 -5.57 18.27
CA GLU A 68 -28.79 -6.73 17.98
C GLU A 68 -28.45 -6.80 16.49
N GLU A 69 -29.39 -6.45 15.60
CA GLU A 69 -29.14 -6.33 14.17
C GLU A 69 -28.12 -5.23 13.86
N LEU A 70 -28.28 -4.06 14.50
CA LEU A 70 -27.32 -2.95 14.39
C LEU A 70 -25.94 -3.34 14.94
N ALA A 71 -25.88 -3.98 16.11
CA ALA A 71 -24.61 -4.46 16.67
C ALA A 71 -23.92 -5.49 15.74
N ARG A 72 -24.70 -6.39 15.13
CA ARG A 72 -24.18 -7.36 14.15
C ARG A 72 -23.68 -6.67 12.88
N MET A 73 -24.35 -5.62 12.41
CA MET A 73 -23.92 -4.83 11.25
C MET A 73 -22.62 -4.07 11.55
N LEU A 74 -22.54 -3.42 12.72
CA LEU A 74 -21.35 -2.71 13.16
C LEU A 74 -20.17 -3.66 13.35
N SER A 75 -20.39 -4.82 13.94
CA SER A 75 -19.37 -5.86 14.09
C SER A 75 -18.88 -6.38 12.74
N ARG A 76 -19.74 -6.50 11.73
CA ARG A 76 -19.31 -6.85 10.36
C ARG A 76 -18.47 -5.74 9.73
N MET A 77 -18.86 -4.49 9.94
CA MET A 77 -18.14 -3.33 9.42
C MET A 77 -16.73 -3.22 10.01
N ASP A 78 -16.57 -3.52 11.30
CA ASP A 78 -15.28 -3.56 11.99
C ASP A 78 -14.30 -4.60 11.39
N VAL A 79 -14.81 -5.78 11.03
CA VAL A 79 -14.02 -6.82 10.34
C VAL A 79 -13.58 -6.34 8.95
N PHE A 80 -14.47 -5.69 8.20
CA PHE A 80 -14.11 -5.10 6.90
C PHE A 80 -13.09 -3.97 7.04
N ASP A 81 -13.23 -3.12 8.05
CA ASP A 81 -12.31 -2.00 8.31
C ASP A 81 -10.89 -2.50 8.65
N THR A 82 -10.81 -3.53 9.50
CA THR A 82 -9.54 -4.19 9.84
C THR A 82 -8.90 -4.79 8.59
N TRP A 83 -9.69 -5.45 7.74
CA TRP A 83 -9.18 -6.03 6.49
C TRP A 83 -8.71 -4.97 5.50
N LEU A 84 -9.47 -3.89 5.32
CA LEU A 84 -9.09 -2.77 4.46
C LEU A 84 -7.81 -2.10 4.96
N THR A 85 -7.70 -1.86 6.27
CA THR A 85 -6.47 -1.31 6.88
C THR A 85 -5.27 -2.22 6.64
N GLY A 86 -5.45 -3.54 6.76
CA GLY A 86 -4.41 -4.51 6.43
C GLY A 86 -3.97 -4.44 4.96
N MET A 87 -4.93 -4.34 4.04
CA MET A 87 -4.63 -4.16 2.61
C MET A 87 -3.91 -2.85 2.32
N GLU A 88 -4.36 -1.74 2.91
CA GLU A 88 -3.73 -0.43 2.76
C GLU A 88 -2.29 -0.44 3.23
N SER A 89 -2.00 -1.12 4.35
CA SER A 89 -0.63 -1.28 4.85
C SER A 89 0.24 -2.08 3.87
N MET A 90 -0.25 -3.22 3.36
CA MET A 90 0.49 -4.02 2.38
C MET A 90 0.76 -3.25 1.09
N ILE A 91 -0.21 -2.44 0.64
CA ILE A 91 -0.06 -1.61 -0.55
C ILE A 91 0.98 -0.51 -0.31
N SER A 92 0.92 0.16 0.84
CA SER A 92 1.85 1.24 1.21
C SER A 92 3.29 0.74 1.32
N ASP A 93 3.50 -0.42 1.95
CA ASP A 93 4.82 -1.08 2.03
C ASP A 93 5.40 -1.37 0.64
N ARG A 94 4.59 -1.91 -0.28
CA ARG A 94 5.03 -2.21 -1.64
C ARG A 94 5.38 -0.94 -2.43
N PHE A 95 4.64 0.14 -2.26
CA PHE A 95 4.96 1.42 -2.89
C PHE A 95 6.25 2.03 -2.33
N GLN A 96 6.46 1.94 -1.02
CA GLN A 96 7.71 2.38 -0.41
C GLN A 96 8.91 1.58 -0.92
N SER A 97 8.77 0.25 -1.02
CA SER A 97 9.80 -0.62 -1.59
C SER A 97 10.13 -0.25 -3.05
N LEU A 98 9.10 0.08 -3.84
CA LEU A 98 9.26 0.53 -5.22
C LEU A 98 10.00 1.87 -5.31
N GLU A 99 9.66 2.83 -4.44
CA GLU A 99 10.33 4.14 -4.36
C GLU A 99 11.82 3.99 -4.04
N ILE A 100 12.16 3.14 -3.06
CA ILE A 100 13.57 2.83 -2.71
C ILE A 100 14.28 2.19 -3.90
N THR A 101 13.63 1.24 -4.58
CA THR A 101 14.20 0.56 -5.74
C THR A 101 14.47 1.54 -6.87
N GLN A 102 13.53 2.46 -7.13
CA GLN A 102 13.70 3.50 -8.14
C GLN A 102 14.86 4.43 -7.78
N GLY A 103 14.92 4.93 -6.55
CA GLY A 103 16.04 5.78 -6.10
C GLY A 103 17.40 5.08 -6.20
N SER A 104 17.45 3.77 -5.96
CA SER A 104 18.65 2.95 -6.15
C SER A 104 19.07 2.85 -7.62
N ILE A 105 18.11 2.65 -8.53
CA ILE A 105 18.37 2.63 -9.98
C ILE A 105 18.90 3.97 -10.44
N ASP A 106 18.27 5.08 -10.05
CA ASP A 106 18.69 6.43 -10.43
C ASP A 106 20.12 6.73 -9.94
N SER A 107 20.41 6.39 -8.68
CA SER A 107 21.75 6.55 -8.10
C SER A 107 22.81 5.73 -8.86
N ARG A 108 22.45 4.52 -9.29
CA ARG A 108 23.34 3.66 -10.06
C ARG A 108 23.56 4.20 -11.49
N LEU A 109 22.51 4.73 -12.13
CA LEU A 109 22.61 5.36 -13.44
C LEU A 109 23.52 6.59 -13.39
N ASP A 110 23.37 7.46 -12.39
CA ASP A 110 24.22 8.64 -12.19
C ASP A 110 25.70 8.23 -12.02
N THR A 111 25.95 7.24 -11.17
CA THR A 111 27.31 6.70 -10.97
C THR A 111 27.92 6.19 -12.27
N MET A 112 27.17 5.38 -13.05
CA MET A 112 27.66 4.88 -14.33
C MET A 112 27.89 6.00 -15.34
N GLN A 113 27.03 7.01 -15.36
CA GLN A 113 27.16 8.14 -16.26
C GLN A 113 28.41 8.98 -15.94
N SER A 114 28.68 9.23 -14.67
CA SER A 114 29.89 9.89 -14.18
C SER A 114 31.16 9.09 -14.53
N GLN A 115 31.13 7.77 -14.33
CA GLN A 115 32.23 6.88 -14.72
C GLN A 115 32.49 6.91 -16.22
N LEU A 116 31.45 6.84 -17.04
CA LEU A 116 31.57 6.91 -18.49
C LEU A 116 32.12 8.26 -18.95
N GLN A 117 31.66 9.38 -18.37
CA GLN A 117 32.24 10.70 -18.66
C GLN A 117 33.72 10.73 -18.31
N THR A 118 34.12 10.20 -17.16
CA THR A 118 35.51 10.16 -16.74
C THR A 118 36.37 9.38 -17.74
N ILE A 119 35.90 8.21 -18.17
CA ILE A 119 36.59 7.39 -19.17
C ILE A 119 36.72 8.15 -20.50
N LEU A 120 35.66 8.80 -20.95
CA LEU A 120 35.68 9.57 -22.20
C LEU A 120 36.69 10.73 -22.14
N HIS A 121 36.79 11.44 -21.00
CA HIS A 121 37.80 12.49 -20.82
C HIS A 121 39.23 11.93 -20.84
N LEU A 122 39.47 10.75 -20.27
CA LEU A 122 40.78 10.09 -20.29
C LEU A 122 41.19 9.62 -21.69
N LEU A 123 40.21 9.28 -22.54
CA LEU A 123 40.46 8.92 -23.94
C LEU A 123 40.69 10.15 -24.82
N GLN A 124 40.36 11.35 -24.36
CA GLN A 124 40.48 12.57 -25.14
C GLN A 124 41.95 12.99 -25.22
N PRO A 125 42.48 13.29 -26.42
CA PRO A 125 43.85 13.74 -26.56
C PRO A 125 44.07 15.06 -25.79
N PRO A 126 45.28 15.28 -25.22
CA PRO A 126 45.57 16.49 -24.49
C PRO A 126 45.33 17.72 -25.39
N PRO A 127 44.76 18.80 -24.83
CA PRO A 127 44.49 20.01 -25.60
C PRO A 127 45.79 20.55 -26.22
N PRO A 128 45.72 21.10 -27.45
CA PRO A 128 46.90 21.62 -28.12
C PRO A 128 47.54 22.75 -27.31
N PRO A 129 48.88 22.87 -27.34
CA PRO A 129 49.57 23.94 -26.63
C PRO A 129 49.10 25.31 -27.13
N PRO A 130 49.07 26.34 -26.25
CA PRO A 130 48.69 27.69 -26.65
C PRO A 130 49.66 28.24 -27.72
N PRO A 131 49.19 29.08 -28.66
CA PRO A 131 50.04 29.67 -29.68
C PRO A 131 51.17 30.48 -29.04
N GLU A 132 52.43 30.20 -29.42
CA GLU A 132 53.56 31.07 -29.06
C GLU A 132 53.40 32.41 -29.78
N ALA A 133 53.50 33.51 -29.01
CA ALA A 133 53.36 34.89 -29.46
C ALA A 133 54.70 35.48 -29.91
#